data_AF-A0A2U0DNZ8-F1
#
_entry.id   AF-A0A2U0DNZ8-F1
#
_cell.length_a   1.000
_cell.length_b   1.000
_cell.length_c   1.000
_cell.angle_alpha   90.00
_cell.angle_beta   90.00
_cell.angle_gamma   90.00
#
_symmetry.space_group_name_H-M   'P 1'
#
loop_
_entity.id
_entity.type
_entity.pdbx_description
1 polymer ?
#
loop_
_entity_poly.entity_id
_entity_poly.type
_entity_poly.pdbx_seq_one_letter_code
_entity_poly.pdbx_strand_id
1 'polypeptide(L)'
;MNEMYKDKLEILQQRIPIGDREGFTLLEKTEGDTDEAEKYFTEERISIIVNKTGIPSEIALHHLQENNFDIKQTIKIIENKYFTATELILKKDNDKEEVLDKIFSAIVKKYDWKRSSLNDHDEIKDIPHELYSFATVMEWLYFENWENFESALFNHLDMVTEQMRTKLNLPQLADYLEKARSIAHYFYEKYETSKDHNNYTKATNELRNNKEFIAAEEKFIHLKPLLEERLYEFVKNNIEKFP
;
A
#
# COMPACT_ATOMS: atom_id res chain seq x y z
N MET A 1 26.88 16.48 -42.34
CA MET A 1 26.14 17.25 -41.32
C MET A 1 26.88 17.27 -39.98
N ASN A 2 27.39 16.14 -39.48
CA ASN A 2 28.16 16.06 -38.20
C ASN A 2 29.38 16.99 -38.04
N GLU A 3 30.03 17.47 -39.12
CA GLU A 3 31.18 18.39 -38.97
C GLU A 3 30.78 19.82 -38.59
N MET A 4 29.56 20.27 -38.92
CA MET A 4 29.14 21.67 -38.75
C MET A 4 28.92 22.08 -37.29
N TYR A 5 28.61 21.11 -36.42
CA TYR A 5 28.30 21.36 -35.01
C TYR A 5 29.31 20.74 -34.05
N LYS A 6 30.46 20.26 -34.55
CA LYS A 6 31.43 19.52 -33.73
C LYS A 6 31.96 20.37 -32.56
N ASP A 7 32.40 21.59 -32.84
CA ASP A 7 32.90 22.51 -31.80
C ASP A 7 31.79 22.91 -30.82
N LYS A 8 30.54 23.01 -31.31
CA LYS A 8 29.37 23.33 -30.48
C LYS A 8 28.96 22.17 -29.58
N LEU A 9 29.14 20.93 -30.05
CA LEU A 9 28.91 19.73 -29.26
C LEU A 9 29.90 19.66 -28.09
N GLU A 10 31.17 19.96 -28.32
CA GLU A 10 32.18 20.01 -27.25
C GLU A 10 31.82 21.05 -26.18
N ILE A 11 31.38 22.24 -26.59
CA ILE A 11 30.89 23.28 -25.66
C ILE A 11 29.68 22.77 -24.87
N LEU A 12 28.72 22.13 -25.52
CA LEU A 12 27.52 21.61 -24.87
C LEU A 12 27.85 20.50 -23.85
N GLN A 13 28.78 19.60 -24.20
CA GLN A 13 29.22 18.51 -23.33
C GLN A 13 29.99 18.96 -22.08
N GLN A 14 30.57 20.17 -22.11
CA GLN A 14 31.18 20.77 -20.91
C GLN A 14 30.14 21.26 -19.90
N ARG A 15 28.89 21.47 -20.33
CA ARG A 15 27.80 22.01 -19.49
C ARG A 15 26.84 20.94 -19.02
N ILE A 16 26.55 19.96 -19.88
CA ILE A 16 25.60 18.88 -19.61
C ILE A 16 26.15 17.51 -20.02
N PRO A 17 25.80 16.44 -19.28
CA PRO A 17 26.28 15.10 -19.58
C PRO A 17 25.44 14.47 -20.71
N ILE A 18 25.80 14.82 -21.96
CA ILE A 18 25.10 14.40 -23.17
C ILE A 18 26.02 13.60 -24.11
N GLY A 19 25.51 12.49 -24.64
CA GLY A 19 26.23 11.69 -25.63
C GLY A 19 26.15 12.29 -27.04
N ASP A 20 27.13 11.99 -27.89
CA ASP A 20 27.30 12.62 -29.21
C ASP A 20 26.03 12.61 -30.07
N ARG A 21 25.35 11.46 -30.15
CA ARG A 21 24.14 11.31 -30.97
C ARG A 21 22.99 12.19 -30.49
N GLU A 22 22.76 12.23 -29.18
CA GLU A 22 21.70 13.05 -28.58
C GLU A 22 22.07 14.54 -28.71
N GLY A 23 23.33 14.89 -28.49
CA GLY A 23 23.83 16.25 -28.61
C GLY A 23 23.75 16.83 -30.02
N PHE A 24 24.11 16.07 -31.05
CA PHE A 24 23.94 16.52 -32.44
C PHE A 24 22.46 16.71 -32.80
N THR A 25 21.59 15.78 -32.37
CA THR A 25 20.14 15.89 -32.61
C THR A 25 19.56 17.15 -31.96
N LEU A 26 20.01 17.45 -30.75
CA LEU A 26 19.57 18.60 -29.99
C LEU A 26 20.08 19.92 -30.61
N LEU A 27 21.34 19.96 -31.05
CA LEU A 27 21.91 21.11 -31.75
C LEU A 27 21.25 21.33 -33.12
N GLU A 28 20.90 20.28 -33.85
CA GLU A 28 20.12 20.41 -35.09
C GLU A 28 18.74 21.03 -34.81
N LYS A 29 18.08 20.62 -33.72
CA LYS A 29 16.77 21.14 -33.30
C LYS A 29 16.82 22.61 -32.88
N THR A 30 17.95 23.09 -32.36
CA THR A 30 18.14 24.48 -31.92
C THR A 30 18.95 25.32 -32.91
N GLU A 31 19.12 24.86 -34.15
CA GLU A 31 19.90 25.55 -35.20
C GLU A 31 21.35 25.87 -34.77
N GLY A 32 21.88 25.04 -33.86
CA GLY A 32 23.20 25.16 -33.27
C GLY A 32 23.30 26.22 -32.18
N ASP A 33 22.20 26.67 -31.58
CA ASP A 33 22.24 27.43 -30.34
C ASP A 33 22.50 26.50 -29.15
N THR A 34 23.65 26.67 -28.50
CA THR A 34 24.07 25.85 -27.35
C THR A 34 23.30 26.18 -26.08
N ASP A 35 22.90 27.43 -25.89
CA ASP A 35 22.18 27.87 -24.69
C ASP A 35 20.75 27.36 -24.75
N GLU A 36 20.11 27.47 -25.91
CA GLU A 36 18.77 26.93 -26.13
C GLU A 36 18.78 25.39 -26.11
N ALA A 37 19.84 24.74 -26.61
CA ALA A 37 20.00 23.29 -26.53
C ALA A 37 20.06 22.83 -25.06
N GLU A 38 20.94 23.44 -24.27
CA GLU A 38 21.08 23.15 -22.83
C GLU A 38 19.74 23.31 -22.09
N LYS A 39 19.00 24.38 -22.39
CA LYS A 39 17.68 24.63 -21.82
C LYS A 39 16.69 23.52 -22.19
N TYR A 40 16.57 23.15 -23.47
CA TYR A 40 15.68 22.06 -23.90
C TYR A 40 16.02 20.73 -23.22
N PHE A 41 17.31 20.37 -23.14
CA PHE A 41 17.79 19.16 -22.48
C PHE A 41 17.38 19.10 -21.01
N THR A 42 17.52 20.24 -20.33
CA THR A 42 17.24 20.40 -18.91
C THR A 42 15.73 20.35 -18.65
N GLU A 43 14.94 21.11 -19.41
CA GLU A 43 13.48 21.16 -19.29
C GLU A 43 12.81 19.80 -19.54
N GLU A 44 13.30 19.04 -20.53
CA GLU A 44 12.78 17.69 -20.81
C GLU A 44 12.98 16.76 -19.60
N ARG A 45 14.15 16.77 -18.99
CA ARG A 45 14.48 15.93 -17.82
C ARG A 45 13.71 16.34 -16.58
N ILE A 46 13.59 17.66 -16.34
CA ILE A 46 12.74 18.20 -15.27
C ILE A 46 11.30 17.72 -15.48
N SER A 47 10.76 17.84 -16.70
CA SER A 47 9.40 17.41 -17.01
C SER A 47 9.18 15.92 -16.70
N ILE A 48 10.14 15.04 -17.04
CA ILE A 48 10.07 13.62 -16.68
C ILE A 48 10.00 13.43 -15.16
N ILE A 49 10.85 14.13 -14.40
CA ILE A 49 10.88 14.03 -12.93
C ILE A 49 9.59 14.56 -12.32
N VAL A 50 9.14 15.75 -12.72
CA VAL A 50 7.92 16.40 -12.24
C VAL A 50 6.71 15.53 -12.53
N ASN A 51 6.58 14.99 -13.76
CA ASN A 51 5.47 14.11 -14.10
C ASN A 51 5.47 12.80 -13.28
N LYS A 52 6.64 12.25 -12.97
CA LYS A 52 6.76 11.01 -12.19
C LYS A 52 6.61 11.22 -10.68
N THR A 53 7.06 12.35 -10.14
CA THR A 53 7.16 12.57 -8.69
C THR A 53 6.14 13.59 -8.18
N GLY A 54 5.65 14.50 -9.02
CA GLY A 54 4.69 15.54 -8.65
C GLY A 54 5.31 16.72 -7.89
N ILE A 55 6.63 16.76 -7.74
CA ILE A 55 7.32 17.86 -7.05
C ILE A 55 7.41 19.11 -7.94
N PRO A 56 7.59 20.30 -7.35
CA PRO A 56 7.90 21.52 -8.09
C PRO A 56 9.15 21.41 -8.96
N SER A 57 9.11 22.05 -10.13
CA SER A 57 10.21 22.07 -11.11
C SER A 57 11.53 22.58 -10.53
N GLU A 58 11.48 23.53 -9.59
CA GLU A 58 12.67 24.09 -8.95
C GLU A 58 13.38 23.05 -8.08
N ILE A 59 12.61 22.22 -7.37
CA ILE A 59 13.16 21.13 -6.55
C ILE A 59 13.70 20.02 -7.45
N ALA A 60 12.99 19.70 -8.54
CA ALA A 60 13.46 18.73 -9.52
C ALA A 60 14.79 19.16 -10.15
N LEU A 61 14.92 20.42 -10.56
CA LEU A 61 16.14 20.98 -11.13
C LEU A 61 17.31 20.90 -10.15
N HIS A 62 17.11 21.31 -8.89
CA HIS A 62 18.15 21.26 -7.87
C HIS A 62 18.73 19.84 -7.71
N HIS A 63 17.86 18.84 -7.49
CA HIS A 63 18.32 17.45 -7.34
C HIS A 63 18.88 16.87 -8.63
N LEU A 64 18.37 17.27 -9.80
CA LEU A 64 18.89 16.84 -11.09
C LEU A 64 20.33 17.33 -11.31
N GLN A 65 20.63 18.57 -10.94
CA GLN A 65 21.98 19.15 -11.01
C GLN A 65 22.94 18.44 -10.03
N GLU A 66 22.51 18.20 -8.79
CA GLU A 66 23.33 17.49 -7.78
C GLU A 66 23.68 16.05 -8.19
N ASN A 67 22.87 15.43 -9.06
CA ASN A 67 23.04 14.03 -9.50
C ASN A 67 23.50 13.91 -10.96
N ASN A 68 24.17 14.94 -11.51
CA ASN A 68 24.72 14.93 -12.88
C ASN A 68 23.67 14.50 -13.93
N PHE A 69 22.47 15.03 -13.82
CA PHE A 69 21.35 14.77 -14.72
C PHE A 69 20.92 13.28 -14.83
N ASP A 70 21.29 12.41 -13.88
CA ASP A 70 20.77 11.05 -13.80
C ASP A 70 19.33 11.07 -13.27
N ILE A 71 18.37 10.91 -14.20
CA ILE A 71 16.93 10.91 -13.90
C ILE A 71 16.57 9.82 -12.87
N LYS A 72 17.12 8.60 -12.99
CA LYS A 72 16.72 7.47 -12.13
C LYS A 72 17.20 7.69 -10.71
N GLN A 73 18.45 8.10 -10.55
CA GLN A 73 19.02 8.41 -9.24
C GLN A 73 18.32 9.62 -8.60
N THR A 74 18.06 10.66 -9.39
CA THR A 74 17.34 11.86 -8.96
C THR A 74 15.94 11.53 -8.43
N ILE A 75 15.16 10.75 -9.17
CA ILE A 75 13.82 10.30 -8.73
C ILE A 75 13.93 9.52 -7.42
N LYS A 76 14.87 8.58 -7.30
CA LYS A 76 15.06 7.78 -6.08
C LYS A 76 15.35 8.66 -4.85
N ILE A 77 16.19 9.69 -5.00
CA ILE A 77 16.53 10.62 -3.91
C ILE A 77 15.30 11.45 -3.53
N ILE A 78 14.58 11.97 -4.52
CA ILE A 78 13.34 12.73 -4.30
C ILE A 78 12.31 11.87 -3.57
N GLU A 79 12.06 10.65 -4.05
CA GLU A 79 11.12 9.70 -3.44
C GLU A 79 11.46 9.47 -1.96
N ASN A 80 12.73 9.20 -1.65
CA ASN A 80 13.17 8.95 -0.27
C ASN A 80 13.15 10.18 0.64
N LYS A 81 13.26 11.40 0.08
CA LYS A 81 13.37 12.64 0.85
C LYS A 81 12.02 13.28 1.15
N TYR A 82 11.07 13.16 0.23
CA TYR A 82 9.81 13.93 0.28
C TYR A 82 8.56 13.07 0.45
N PHE A 83 8.68 11.75 0.37
CA PHE A 83 7.53 10.85 0.46
C PHE A 83 7.77 9.76 1.49
N THR A 84 6.70 9.40 2.18
CA THR A 84 6.59 8.22 3.05
C THR A 84 6.48 6.95 2.21
N ALA A 85 6.69 5.79 2.83
CA ALA A 85 6.54 4.52 2.13
C ALA A 85 5.09 4.35 1.61
N THR A 86 4.11 4.76 2.41
CA THR A 86 2.68 4.69 2.12
C THR A 86 2.30 5.59 0.96
N GLU A 87 2.79 6.84 0.91
CA GLU A 87 2.57 7.74 -0.24
C GLU A 87 3.11 7.14 -1.54
N LEU A 88 4.29 6.50 -1.49
CA LEU A 88 4.88 5.85 -2.66
C LEU A 88 4.08 4.62 -3.11
N ILE A 89 3.58 3.81 -2.18
CA ILE A 89 2.73 2.64 -2.48
C ILE A 89 1.43 3.11 -3.15
N LEU A 90 0.73 4.07 -2.54
CA LEU A 90 -0.53 4.61 -3.07
C LEU A 90 -0.39 5.23 -4.47
N LYS A 91 0.79 5.73 -4.82
CA LYS A 91 1.05 6.35 -6.12
C LYS A 91 1.37 5.32 -7.22
N LYS A 92 1.97 4.19 -6.87
CA LYS A 92 2.52 3.23 -7.84
C LYS A 92 1.55 2.13 -8.21
N ASP A 93 0.68 1.75 -7.28
CA ASP A 93 -0.17 0.57 -7.41
C ASP A 93 -1.65 0.97 -7.48
N ASN A 94 -2.39 0.32 -8.38
CA ASN A 94 -3.83 0.57 -8.58
C ASN A 94 -4.72 -0.53 -8.00
N ASP A 95 -4.12 -1.68 -7.66
CA ASP A 95 -4.82 -2.78 -7.00
C ASP A 95 -4.91 -2.51 -5.50
N LYS A 96 -6.14 -2.39 -4.98
CA LYS A 96 -6.36 -1.99 -3.59
C LYS A 96 -5.92 -3.05 -2.60
N GLU A 97 -6.14 -4.32 -2.89
CA GLU A 97 -5.73 -5.43 -2.03
C GLU A 97 -4.20 -5.44 -1.91
N GLU A 98 -3.50 -5.37 -3.05
CA GLU A 98 -2.04 -5.34 -3.07
C GLU A 98 -1.47 -4.10 -2.37
N VAL A 99 -2.11 -2.93 -2.53
CA VAL A 99 -1.74 -1.70 -1.84
C VAL A 99 -1.84 -1.87 -0.32
N LEU A 100 -2.98 -2.38 0.16
CA LEU A 100 -3.23 -2.58 1.58
C LEU A 100 -2.21 -3.53 2.21
N ASP A 101 -1.88 -4.61 1.51
CA ASP A 101 -0.87 -5.59 1.90
C ASP A 101 0.54 -4.99 2.00
N LYS A 102 0.92 -4.17 1.02
CA LYS A 102 2.22 -3.45 1.03
C LYS A 102 2.28 -2.45 2.17
N ILE A 103 1.19 -1.73 2.45
CA ILE A 103 1.11 -0.77 3.57
C ILE A 103 1.22 -1.50 4.90
N PHE A 104 0.48 -2.60 5.08
CA PHE A 104 0.58 -3.44 6.28
C PHE A 104 2.01 -3.94 6.51
N SER A 105 2.66 -4.41 5.45
CA SER A 105 4.07 -4.83 5.49
C SER A 105 5.02 -3.69 5.86
N ALA A 106 4.77 -2.47 5.37
CA ALA A 106 5.55 -1.29 5.73
C ALA A 106 5.39 -0.90 7.22
N ILE A 107 4.18 -1.02 7.77
CA ILE A 107 3.90 -0.80 9.20
C ILE A 107 4.66 -1.83 10.03
N VAL A 108 4.49 -3.12 9.73
CA VAL A 108 5.17 -4.21 10.41
C VAL A 108 6.69 -3.98 10.44
N LYS A 109 7.26 -3.57 9.31
CA LYS A 109 8.70 -3.28 9.22
C LYS A 109 9.12 -2.04 10.03
N LYS A 110 8.36 -0.95 10.01
CA LYS A 110 8.74 0.30 10.70
C LYS A 110 8.72 0.14 12.22
N TYR A 111 7.76 -0.62 12.74
CA TYR A 111 7.56 -0.80 14.17
C TYR A 111 8.18 -2.11 14.70
N ASP A 112 8.90 -2.86 13.86
CA ASP A 112 9.44 -4.19 14.17
C ASP A 112 8.37 -5.12 14.80
N TRP A 113 7.16 -5.05 14.25
CA TRP A 113 5.99 -5.66 14.85
C TRP A 113 6.01 -7.16 14.60
N LYS A 114 6.05 -7.97 15.65
CA LYS A 114 5.80 -9.42 15.49
C LYS A 114 4.31 -9.60 15.30
N ARG A 115 3.88 -10.35 14.28
CA ARG A 115 2.43 -10.57 14.03
C ARG A 115 1.69 -11.19 15.22
N SER A 116 2.37 -11.98 16.04
CA SER A 116 1.83 -12.52 17.31
C SER A 116 1.49 -11.46 18.36
N SER A 117 2.07 -10.26 18.24
CA SER A 117 2.02 -9.15 19.21
C SER A 117 0.84 -8.21 19.02
N LEU A 118 0.09 -8.34 17.92
CA LEU A 118 -1.13 -7.55 17.68
C LEU A 118 -2.19 -7.71 18.77
N ASN A 119 -2.03 -8.74 19.60
CA ASN A 119 -2.95 -9.14 20.66
C ASN A 119 -2.44 -8.78 22.06
N ASP A 120 -1.22 -8.25 22.18
CA ASP A 120 -0.66 -7.82 23.46
C ASP A 120 -0.81 -6.31 23.60
N HIS A 121 -1.73 -5.90 24.48
CA HIS A 121 -2.02 -4.50 24.79
C HIS A 121 -0.74 -3.73 25.20
N ASP A 122 0.20 -4.37 25.88
CA ASP A 122 1.44 -3.72 26.32
C ASP A 122 2.42 -3.49 25.17
N GLU A 123 2.37 -4.31 24.11
CA GLU A 123 3.21 -4.19 22.91
C GLU A 123 2.64 -3.18 21.89
N ILE A 124 1.36 -2.79 22.00
CA ILE A 124 0.68 -1.88 21.05
C ILE A 124 0.38 -0.49 21.62
N LYS A 125 0.58 -0.25 22.92
CA LYS A 125 0.20 1.00 23.60
C LYS A 125 0.81 2.28 23.00
N ASP A 126 1.97 2.15 22.34
CA ASP A 126 2.71 3.26 21.75
C ASP A 126 2.44 3.44 20.24
N ILE A 127 1.58 2.58 19.66
CA ILE A 127 1.21 2.63 18.24
C ILE A 127 0.07 3.66 18.06
N PRO A 128 0.18 4.58 17.08
CA PRO A 128 -0.93 5.47 16.73
C PRO A 128 -2.22 4.69 16.51
N HIS A 129 -3.33 5.17 17.07
CA HIS A 129 -4.60 4.45 17.03
C HIS A 129 -5.04 4.12 15.60
N GLU A 130 -4.74 4.97 14.62
CA GLU A 130 -5.05 4.73 13.22
C GLU A 130 -4.31 3.50 12.67
N LEU A 131 -3.02 3.36 13.00
CA LEU A 131 -2.24 2.20 12.58
C LEU A 131 -2.72 0.93 13.25
N TYR A 132 -3.06 1.01 14.54
CA TYR A 132 -3.66 -0.11 15.24
C TYR A 132 -4.96 -0.56 14.57
N SER A 133 -5.90 0.37 14.34
CA SER A 133 -7.19 0.07 13.72
C SER A 133 -7.03 -0.60 12.35
N PHE A 134 -6.13 -0.08 11.52
CA PHE A 134 -5.81 -0.67 10.22
C PHE A 134 -5.21 -2.06 10.36
N ALA A 135 -4.18 -2.20 11.20
CA ALA A 135 -3.42 -3.44 11.36
C ALA A 135 -4.25 -4.57 11.96
N THR A 136 -5.14 -4.28 12.93
CA THR A 136 -6.05 -5.27 13.52
C THR A 136 -6.96 -5.89 12.45
N VAL A 137 -7.52 -5.08 11.56
CA VAL A 137 -8.41 -5.59 10.51
C VAL A 137 -7.62 -6.32 9.43
N MET A 138 -6.46 -5.79 9.01
CA MET A 138 -5.61 -6.44 8.01
C MET A 138 -5.09 -7.80 8.49
N GLU A 139 -4.63 -7.92 9.73
CA GLU A 139 -4.18 -9.21 10.27
C GLU A 139 -5.31 -10.23 10.31
N TRP A 140 -6.52 -9.81 10.68
CA TRP A 140 -7.68 -10.69 10.65
C TRP A 140 -8.00 -11.17 9.24
N LEU A 141 -7.92 -10.29 8.23
CA LEU A 141 -8.09 -10.65 6.82
C LEU A 141 -6.99 -11.60 6.33
N TYR A 142 -5.74 -11.40 6.74
CA TYR A 142 -4.64 -12.34 6.46
C TYR A 142 -4.92 -13.72 7.05
N PHE A 143 -5.39 -13.77 8.31
CA PHE A 143 -5.72 -15.02 8.98
C PHE A 143 -6.92 -15.72 8.33
N GLU A 144 -7.94 -14.97 7.94
CA GLU A 144 -9.09 -15.48 7.17
C GLU A 144 -8.67 -16.10 5.84
N ASN A 145 -7.79 -15.43 5.09
CA ASN A 145 -7.30 -15.92 3.81
C ASN A 145 -6.37 -17.15 3.97
N TRP A 146 -5.62 -17.22 5.07
CA TRP A 146 -4.68 -18.31 5.32
C TRP A 146 -5.36 -19.57 5.87
N GLU A 147 -6.24 -19.43 6.86
CA GLU A 147 -6.90 -20.55 7.52
C GLU A 147 -8.26 -20.85 6.88
N ASN A 148 -9.20 -19.91 7.00
CA ASN A 148 -10.53 -19.81 6.39
C ASN A 148 -11.43 -18.90 7.27
N PHE A 149 -12.62 -18.58 6.75
CA PHE A 149 -13.65 -17.81 7.46
C PHE A 149 -14.04 -18.40 8.84
N GLU A 150 -14.29 -19.71 8.94
CA GLU A 150 -14.74 -20.36 10.18
C GLU A 150 -13.69 -20.25 11.29
N SER A 151 -12.42 -20.51 10.97
CA SER A 151 -11.30 -20.35 11.90
C SER A 151 -11.14 -18.88 12.33
N ALA A 152 -11.25 -17.93 11.40
CA ALA A 152 -11.06 -16.51 11.67
C ALA A 152 -12.10 -15.92 12.62
N LEU A 153 -13.31 -16.47 12.69
CA LEU A 153 -14.34 -16.03 13.64
C LEU A 153 -13.88 -16.14 15.11
N PHE A 154 -12.92 -17.00 15.42
CA PHE A 154 -12.43 -17.17 16.79
C PHE A 154 -11.11 -16.45 17.07
N ASN A 155 -10.58 -15.70 16.09
CA ASN A 155 -9.34 -14.96 16.21
C ASN A 155 -9.61 -13.47 16.47
N HIS A 156 -9.66 -13.06 17.75
CA HIS A 156 -9.78 -11.65 18.17
C HIS A 156 -10.96 -10.87 17.56
N LEU A 157 -12.06 -11.55 17.24
CA LEU A 157 -13.14 -10.95 16.47
C LEU A 157 -13.76 -9.71 17.13
N ASP A 158 -13.84 -9.65 18.46
CA ASP A 158 -14.39 -8.49 19.18
C ASP A 158 -13.60 -7.20 18.89
N MET A 159 -12.27 -7.30 18.86
CA MET A 159 -11.40 -6.17 18.55
C MET A 159 -11.60 -5.73 17.10
N VAL A 160 -11.69 -6.70 16.19
CA VAL A 160 -11.87 -6.47 14.74
C VAL A 160 -13.21 -5.80 14.46
N THR A 161 -14.30 -6.31 15.04
CA THR A 161 -15.65 -5.76 14.80
C THR A 161 -15.83 -4.38 15.42
N GLU A 162 -15.14 -4.09 16.53
CA GLU A 162 -15.06 -2.73 17.07
C GLU A 162 -14.41 -1.75 16.09
N GLN A 163 -13.28 -2.12 15.46
CA GLN A 163 -12.63 -1.25 14.47
C GLN A 163 -13.51 -1.07 13.22
N MET A 164 -14.16 -2.15 12.75
CA MET A 164 -15.10 -2.08 11.62
C MET A 164 -16.26 -1.10 11.90
N ARG A 165 -16.83 -1.13 13.12
CA ARG A 165 -17.90 -0.20 13.51
C ARG A 165 -17.43 1.23 13.63
N THR A 166 -16.37 1.45 14.39
CA THR A 166 -16.02 2.80 14.88
C THR A 166 -15.10 3.58 13.95
N LYS A 167 -14.27 2.88 13.15
CA LYS A 167 -13.25 3.51 12.28
C LYS A 167 -13.58 3.39 10.81
N LEU A 168 -14.12 2.24 10.40
CA LEU A 168 -14.44 1.96 9.00
C LEU A 168 -15.92 2.23 8.65
N ASN A 169 -16.77 2.48 9.66
CA ASN A 169 -18.20 2.71 9.52
C ASN A 169 -18.92 1.56 8.78
N LEU A 170 -18.62 0.33 9.19
CA LEU A 170 -19.18 -0.92 8.64
C LEU A 170 -19.91 -1.74 9.73
N PRO A 171 -20.92 -1.18 10.42
CA PRO A 171 -21.60 -1.88 11.50
C PRO A 171 -22.31 -3.15 11.04
N GLN A 172 -22.90 -3.15 9.85
CA GLN A 172 -23.58 -4.33 9.31
C GLN A 172 -22.63 -5.50 9.09
N LEU A 173 -21.39 -5.24 8.63
CA LEU A 173 -20.39 -6.28 8.44
C LEU A 173 -20.00 -6.91 9.78
N ALA A 174 -19.75 -6.06 10.78
CA ALA A 174 -19.47 -6.50 12.15
C ALA A 174 -20.60 -7.40 12.71
N ASP A 175 -21.86 -7.00 12.50
CA ASP A 175 -23.01 -7.76 12.98
C ASP A 175 -23.13 -9.14 12.29
N TYR A 176 -22.82 -9.25 10.99
CA TYR A 176 -22.79 -10.54 10.28
C TYR A 176 -21.70 -11.47 10.83
N LEU A 177 -20.50 -10.93 11.11
CA LEU A 177 -19.40 -11.72 11.66
C LEU A 177 -19.73 -12.23 13.07
N GLU A 178 -20.27 -11.38 13.93
CA GLU A 178 -20.68 -11.77 15.28
C GLU A 178 -21.83 -12.78 15.27
N LYS A 179 -22.78 -12.64 14.34
CA LYS A 179 -23.82 -13.63 14.12
C LYS A 179 -23.22 -14.97 13.70
N ALA A 180 -22.30 -14.99 12.74
CA ALA A 180 -21.63 -16.19 12.28
C ALA A 180 -20.87 -16.88 13.43
N ARG A 181 -20.10 -16.10 14.22
CA ARG A 181 -19.39 -16.61 15.41
C ARG A 181 -20.34 -17.20 16.43
N SER A 182 -21.46 -16.54 16.70
CA SER A 182 -22.46 -17.03 17.67
C SER A 182 -23.06 -18.37 17.24
N ILE A 183 -23.35 -18.53 15.94
CA ILE A 183 -23.84 -19.80 15.39
C ILE A 183 -22.77 -20.89 15.50
N ALA A 184 -21.53 -20.60 15.12
CA ALA A 184 -20.41 -21.54 15.22
C ALA A 184 -20.18 -21.98 16.66
N HIS A 185 -20.19 -21.03 17.61
CA HIS A 185 -20.04 -21.31 19.03
C HIS A 185 -21.13 -22.24 19.55
N TYR A 186 -22.40 -22.00 19.20
CA TYR A 186 -23.51 -22.88 19.57
C TYR A 186 -23.29 -24.33 19.13
N PHE A 187 -22.84 -24.56 17.88
CA PHE A 187 -22.55 -25.92 17.42
C PHE A 187 -21.33 -26.52 18.13
N TYR A 188 -20.26 -25.76 18.33
CA TYR A 188 -19.08 -26.30 19.01
C TYR A 188 -19.34 -26.65 20.49
N GLU A 189 -20.12 -25.84 21.19
CA GLU A 189 -20.55 -26.14 22.56
C GLU A 189 -21.51 -27.34 22.59
N LYS A 190 -22.54 -27.35 21.74
CA LYS A 190 -23.55 -28.43 21.68
C LYS A 190 -22.93 -29.80 21.47
N TYR A 191 -21.86 -29.89 20.67
CA TYR A 191 -21.19 -31.15 20.36
C TYR A 191 -19.96 -31.40 21.24
N GLU A 192 -19.60 -30.50 22.17
CA GLU A 192 -18.45 -30.65 23.06
C GLU A 192 -17.12 -30.92 22.31
N THR A 193 -16.82 -30.09 21.31
CA THR A 193 -15.70 -30.32 20.37
C THR A 193 -14.32 -30.38 21.05
N SER A 194 -14.17 -29.80 22.24
CA SER A 194 -12.94 -29.87 23.04
C SER A 194 -12.64 -31.26 23.60
N LYS A 195 -13.61 -32.16 23.63
CA LYS A 195 -13.47 -33.49 24.24
C LYS A 195 -13.12 -34.61 23.25
N ASP A 196 -13.50 -34.46 21.97
CA ASP A 196 -13.29 -35.47 20.95
C ASP A 196 -13.20 -34.84 19.55
N HIS A 197 -12.19 -35.23 18.78
CA HIS A 197 -12.04 -34.83 17.38
C HIS A 197 -13.23 -35.26 16.51
N ASN A 198 -13.86 -36.41 16.78
CA ASN A 198 -15.06 -36.82 16.04
C ASN A 198 -16.24 -35.87 16.28
N ASN A 199 -16.31 -35.27 17.46
CA ASN A 199 -17.33 -34.27 17.77
C ASN A 199 -17.07 -32.96 17.03
N TYR A 200 -15.80 -32.56 16.89
CA TYR A 200 -15.41 -31.44 16.03
C TYR A 200 -15.91 -31.64 14.60
N THR A 201 -15.62 -32.79 13.99
CA THR A 201 -16.07 -33.11 12.63
C THR A 201 -17.60 -33.06 12.49
N LYS A 202 -18.35 -33.59 13.48
CA LYS A 202 -19.82 -33.52 13.49
C LYS A 202 -20.32 -32.08 13.59
N ALA A 203 -19.74 -31.28 14.49
CA ALA A 203 -20.13 -29.90 14.69
C ALA A 203 -19.90 -29.06 13.43
N THR A 204 -18.73 -29.20 12.80
CA THR A 204 -18.41 -28.51 11.53
C THR A 204 -19.36 -28.93 10.41
N ASN A 205 -19.70 -30.22 10.28
CA ASN A 205 -20.67 -30.68 9.27
C ASN A 205 -22.06 -30.06 9.49
N GLU A 206 -22.53 -29.95 10.72
CA GLU A 206 -23.81 -29.34 11.04
C GLU A 206 -23.79 -27.82 10.83
N LEU A 207 -22.68 -27.16 11.21
CA LEU A 207 -22.45 -25.74 10.96
C LEU A 207 -22.49 -25.42 9.46
N ARG A 208 -21.79 -26.21 8.64
CA ARG A 208 -21.73 -26.04 7.18
C ARG A 208 -23.04 -26.37 6.47
N ASN A 209 -24.00 -27.00 7.15
CA ASN A 209 -25.38 -27.18 6.67
C ASN A 209 -26.36 -26.12 7.22
N ASN A 210 -25.91 -25.25 8.12
CA ASN A 210 -26.74 -24.21 8.70
C ASN A 210 -26.91 -23.04 7.72
N LYS A 211 -28.16 -22.81 7.29
CA LYS A 211 -28.49 -21.75 6.31
C LYS A 211 -28.15 -20.34 6.79
N GLU A 212 -28.23 -20.07 8.08
CA GLU A 212 -27.92 -18.73 8.61
C GLU A 212 -26.42 -18.48 8.66
N PHE A 213 -25.62 -19.51 8.96
CA PHE A 213 -24.16 -19.43 8.87
C PHE A 213 -23.71 -19.21 7.43
N ILE A 214 -24.21 -20.02 6.49
CA ILE A 214 -23.93 -19.87 5.06
C ILE A 214 -24.29 -18.46 4.58
N ALA A 215 -25.48 -17.97 4.94
CA ALA A 215 -25.90 -16.63 4.55
C ALA A 215 -25.00 -15.52 5.15
N ALA A 216 -24.48 -15.70 6.37
CA ALA A 216 -23.55 -14.75 6.97
C ALA A 216 -22.18 -14.76 6.29
N GLU A 217 -21.65 -15.95 5.94
CA GLU A 217 -20.41 -16.12 5.17
C GLU A 217 -20.55 -15.50 3.76
N GLU A 218 -21.66 -15.75 3.06
CA GLU A 218 -21.95 -15.12 1.76
C GLU A 218 -22.03 -13.60 1.85
N LYS A 219 -22.60 -13.06 2.94
CA LYS A 219 -22.65 -11.61 3.18
C LYS A 219 -21.28 -11.04 3.45
N PHE A 220 -20.42 -11.74 4.19
CA PHE A 220 -19.03 -11.34 4.39
C PHE A 220 -18.30 -11.27 3.04
N ILE A 221 -18.35 -12.34 2.23
CA ILE A 221 -17.69 -12.40 0.91
C ILE A 221 -18.18 -11.24 0.03
N HIS A 222 -19.48 -10.96 0.02
CA HIS A 222 -20.05 -9.88 -0.77
C HIS A 222 -19.60 -8.48 -0.30
N LEU A 223 -19.38 -8.29 1.00
CA LEU A 223 -18.99 -7.02 1.60
C LEU A 223 -17.47 -6.84 1.71
N LYS A 224 -16.66 -7.88 1.48
CA LYS A 224 -15.20 -7.83 1.54
C LYS A 224 -14.58 -6.73 0.63
N PRO A 225 -15.03 -6.54 -0.62
CA PRO A 225 -14.54 -5.42 -1.44
C PRO A 225 -14.86 -4.04 -0.86
N LEU A 226 -16.00 -3.90 -0.18
CA LEU A 226 -16.35 -2.65 0.51
C LEU A 226 -15.46 -2.44 1.74
N LEU A 227 -15.09 -3.50 2.46
CA LEU A 227 -14.14 -3.43 3.56
C LEU A 227 -12.77 -2.94 3.08
N GLU A 228 -12.26 -3.51 1.98
CA GLU A 228 -11.00 -3.10 1.34
C GLU A 228 -11.06 -1.63 0.90
N GLU A 229 -12.17 -1.20 0.29
CA GLU A 229 -12.40 0.20 -0.06
C GLU A 229 -12.30 1.12 1.17
N ARG A 230 -12.95 0.73 2.27
CA ARG A 230 -12.95 1.53 3.50
C ARG A 230 -11.59 1.58 4.16
N LEU A 231 -10.83 0.48 4.14
CA LEU A 231 -9.44 0.47 4.61
C LEU A 231 -8.55 1.37 3.77
N TYR A 232 -8.70 1.32 2.44
CA TYR A 232 -7.93 2.14 1.51
C TYR A 232 -8.19 3.63 1.73
N GLU A 233 -9.46 4.04 1.82
CA GLU A 233 -9.83 5.42 2.13
C GLU A 233 -9.43 5.83 3.56
N PHE A 234 -9.47 4.90 4.51
CA PHE A 234 -9.00 5.15 5.88
C PHE A 234 -7.51 5.49 5.90
N VAL A 235 -6.67 4.77 5.13
CA VAL A 235 -5.25 5.12 5.00
C VAL A 235 -5.07 6.49 4.37
N LYS A 236 -5.74 6.76 3.23
CA LYS A 236 -5.62 8.05 2.53
C LYS A 236 -5.99 9.25 3.41
N ASN A 237 -7.02 9.10 4.23
CA ASN A 237 -7.49 10.18 5.10
C ASN A 237 -6.59 10.41 6.33
N ASN A 238 -5.68 9.49 6.64
CA ASN A 238 -4.79 9.57 7.80
C ASN A 238 -3.32 9.36 7.39
N ILE A 239 -2.98 9.68 6.14
CA ILE A 239 -1.72 9.29 5.50
C ILE A 239 -0.48 9.74 6.30
N GLU A 240 -0.57 10.85 7.01
CA GLU A 240 0.49 11.40 7.87
C GLU A 240 0.81 10.54 9.10
N LYS A 241 -0.07 9.61 9.47
CA LYS A 241 0.15 8.62 10.53
C LYS A 241 0.84 7.37 10.03
N PHE A 242 0.80 7.12 8.73
CA PHE A 242 1.32 5.91 8.09
C PHE A 242 2.81 6.04 7.74
N PRO A 243 3.55 4.91 7.71
CA PRO A 243 4.98 4.87 7.42
C PRO A 243 5.36 5.37 6.02
#